data_AF-A0A4C1VJZ1-F1
#
_entry.id   AF-A0A4C1VJZ1-F1
#
_cell.length_a   1.000
_cell.length_b   1.000
_cell.length_c   1.000
_cell.angle_alpha   90.00
_cell.angle_beta   90.00
_cell.angle_gamma   90.00
#
_symmetry.space_group_name_H-M   'P 1'
#
loop_
_entity.id
_entity.type
_entity.pdbx_description
1 polymer ?
#
loop_
_entity_poly.entity_id
_entity_poly.type
_entity_poly.pdbx_seq_one_letter_code
_entity_poly.pdbx_strand_id
1 'polypeptide(L)'
;MFRSDLKALLVLEDAVILFGDLNSKSTSWNCNYSNRNGRKMVVLAEDLHFNIVTPLTPIHYLSNDNHRPDILDIALMKGVSLKLGCIETLQCLDSDYRPVFMRLDFLAEDCPPLKNTITNW
;
A
#
# COMPACT_ATOMS: atom_id res chain seq x y z
N MET A 1 -18.31 8.97 3.00
CA MET A 1 -16.98 9.57 3.19
C MET A 1 -15.99 9.10 2.12
N PHE A 2 -15.73 7.80 1.98
CA PHE A 2 -14.55 7.27 1.26
C PHE A 2 -14.24 7.67 -0.21
N ARG A 3 -15.20 7.80 -1.13
CA ARG A 3 -14.87 7.95 -2.57
C ARG A 3 -14.48 9.39 -2.94
N SER A 4 -15.16 10.38 -2.39
CA SER A 4 -14.99 11.78 -2.78
C SER A 4 -13.66 12.34 -2.27
N ASP A 5 -13.35 12.07 -1.00
CA ASP A 5 -12.13 12.57 -0.36
C ASP A 5 -10.89 11.92 -0.97
N LEU A 6 -10.93 10.60 -1.21
CA LEU A 6 -9.85 9.88 -1.86
C LEU A 6 -9.61 10.37 -3.29
N LYS A 7 -10.69 10.59 -4.05
CA LYS A 7 -10.59 11.16 -5.40
C LYS A 7 -10.01 12.57 -5.36
N ALA A 8 -10.40 13.40 -4.39
CA ALA A 8 -9.86 14.75 -4.25
C ALA A 8 -8.35 14.71 -3.98
N LEU A 9 -7.89 13.90 -3.02
CA LEU A 9 -6.47 13.73 -2.73
C LEU A 9 -5.67 13.26 -3.96
N LEU A 10 -6.19 12.25 -4.67
CA LEU A 10 -5.53 11.70 -5.84
C LEU A 10 -5.56 12.63 -7.05
N VAL A 11 -6.53 13.53 -7.17
CA VAL A 11 -6.62 14.47 -8.30
C VAL A 11 -5.82 15.76 -8.05
N LEU A 12 -5.71 16.19 -6.80
CA LEU A 12 -5.10 17.48 -6.45
C LEU A 12 -3.57 17.47 -6.62
N GLU A 13 -2.94 16.35 -6.31
CA GLU A 13 -1.48 16.25 -6.19
C GLU A 13 -0.87 15.47 -7.36
N ASP A 14 0.31 15.91 -7.81
CA ASP A 14 1.04 15.28 -8.91
C ASP A 14 1.63 13.92 -8.52
N ALA A 15 2.06 13.78 -7.27
CA ALA A 15 2.60 12.54 -6.72
C ALA A 15 1.98 12.23 -5.35
N VAL A 16 1.32 11.07 -5.23
CA VAL A 16 0.63 10.64 -4.01
C VAL A 16 1.03 9.23 -3.63
N ILE A 17 1.38 9.05 -2.35
CA ILE A 17 1.43 7.75 -1.68
C ILE A 17 0.44 7.79 -0.53
N LEU A 18 -0.59 6.95 -0.58
CA LEU A 18 -1.48 6.69 0.54
C LEU A 18 -1.29 5.25 1.00
N PHE A 19 -1.12 5.03 2.31
CA PHE A 19 -0.86 3.71 2.85
C PHE A 19 -1.63 3.48 4.15
N GLY A 20 -2.30 2.32 4.24
CA GLY A 20 -2.97 1.87 5.46
C GLY A 20 -4.21 1.03 5.18
N ASP A 21 -4.98 0.77 6.22
CA ASP A 21 -6.23 0.01 6.14
C ASP A 21 -7.34 0.85 5.47
N LEU A 22 -7.60 0.55 4.21
CA LEU A 22 -8.70 1.15 3.44
C LEU A 22 -9.97 0.29 3.46
N ASN A 23 -9.94 -0.85 4.16
CA ASN A 23 -10.98 -1.88 4.19
C ASN A 23 -11.48 -2.19 2.76
N SER A 24 -10.54 -2.30 1.82
CA SER A 24 -10.77 -2.43 0.39
C SER A 24 -10.25 -3.79 -0.06
N LYS A 25 -11.17 -4.76 -0.14
CA LYS A 25 -10.86 -6.15 -0.46
C LYS A 25 -11.19 -6.45 -1.92
N SER A 26 -10.24 -6.97 -2.69
CA SER A 26 -10.47 -7.44 -4.06
C SER A 26 -9.64 -8.67 -4.38
N THR A 27 -10.24 -9.59 -5.12
CA THR A 27 -9.54 -10.74 -5.71
C THR A 27 -8.44 -10.31 -6.68
N SER A 28 -8.49 -9.08 -7.21
CA SER A 28 -7.44 -8.50 -8.05
C SER A 28 -6.10 -8.32 -7.33
N TRP A 29 -6.12 -8.26 -6.00
CA TRP A 29 -4.92 -8.17 -5.16
C TRP A 29 -4.92 -9.23 -4.05
N ASN A 30 -5.32 -10.44 -4.41
CA ASN A 30 -5.22 -11.65 -3.58
C ASN A 30 -6.05 -11.67 -2.27
N CYS A 31 -7.05 -10.81 -2.12
CA CYS A 31 -8.07 -11.01 -1.09
C CYS A 31 -8.94 -12.23 -1.41
N ASN A 32 -9.50 -12.87 -0.38
CA ASN A 32 -10.37 -14.04 -0.55
C ASN A 32 -11.68 -13.71 -1.30
N TYR A 33 -12.13 -12.47 -1.22
CA TYR A 33 -13.35 -12.00 -1.88
C TYR A 33 -13.27 -10.50 -2.17
N SER A 34 -14.11 -10.04 -3.10
CA SER A 34 -14.23 -8.63 -3.43
C SER A 34 -15.38 -7.98 -2.66
N ASN A 35 -15.07 -6.98 -1.84
CA ASN A 35 -16.08 -6.19 -1.14
C ASN A 35 -16.49 -4.95 -1.96
N ARG A 36 -17.47 -4.16 -1.47
CA ARG A 36 -17.96 -2.97 -2.18
C ARG A 36 -16.86 -1.92 -2.39
N ASN A 37 -15.96 -1.77 -1.42
CA ASN A 37 -14.87 -0.80 -1.50
C ASN A 37 -13.81 -1.24 -2.51
N GLY A 38 -13.43 -2.52 -2.52
CA GLY A 38 -12.50 -3.07 -3.51
C GLY A 38 -12.98 -2.88 -4.95
N ARG A 39 -14.26 -3.18 -5.22
CA ARG A 39 -14.83 -2.91 -6.56
C ARG A 39 -14.76 -1.44 -6.95
N LYS A 40 -15.03 -0.53 -6.01
CA LYS A 40 -14.91 0.92 -6.27
C LYS A 40 -13.46 1.35 -6.47
N MET A 41 -12.52 0.73 -5.74
CA MET A 41 -11.10 1.04 -5.82
C MET A 41 -10.50 0.61 -7.16
N VAL A 42 -10.91 -0.55 -7.69
CA VAL A 42 -10.53 -1.01 -9.03
C VAL A 42 -10.95 0.02 -10.09
N VAL A 43 -12.23 0.41 -10.10
CA VAL A 43 -12.74 1.41 -11.05
C VAL A 43 -12.01 2.76 -10.87
N LEU A 44 -11.76 3.18 -9.63
CA LEU A 44 -11.07 4.44 -9.37
C LEU A 44 -9.60 4.40 -9.81
N ALA A 45 -8.92 3.27 -9.67
CA ALA A 45 -7.54 3.06 -10.13
C ALA A 45 -7.44 3.14 -11.65
N GLU A 46 -8.42 2.57 -12.35
CA GLU A 46 -8.56 2.69 -13.80
C GLU A 46 -8.83 4.15 -14.22
N ASP A 47 -9.80 4.81 -13.56
CA ASP A 47 -10.21 6.19 -13.87
C ASP A 47 -9.09 7.22 -13.64
N LEU A 48 -8.26 7.03 -12.62
CA LEU A 48 -7.26 8.01 -12.15
C LEU A 48 -5.81 7.57 -12.40
N HIS A 49 -5.61 6.41 -13.02
CA HIS A 49 -4.31 5.84 -13.37
C HIS A 49 -3.31 5.79 -12.20
N PHE A 50 -3.74 5.24 -11.05
CA PHE A 50 -2.85 4.95 -9.93
C PHE A 50 -2.69 3.45 -9.71
N ASN A 51 -1.57 3.08 -9.10
CA ASN A 51 -1.25 1.69 -8.77
C ASN A 51 -1.78 1.33 -7.39
N ILE A 52 -2.33 0.12 -7.26
CA ILE A 52 -2.64 -0.51 -5.97
C ILE A 52 -1.52 -1.49 -5.67
N VAL A 53 -0.82 -1.28 -4.56
CA VAL A 53 0.32 -2.07 -4.13
C VAL A 53 -0.05 -2.80 -2.86
N THR A 54 0.11 -4.12 -2.85
CA THR A 54 -0.24 -4.98 -1.72
C THR A 54 0.93 -5.87 -1.33
N PRO A 55 1.10 -6.21 -0.05
CA PRO A 55 2.06 -7.22 0.35
C PRO A 55 1.76 -8.55 -0.35
N LEU A 56 2.81 -9.27 -0.73
CA LEU A 56 2.71 -10.60 -1.36
C LEU A 56 2.17 -11.66 -0.38
N THR A 57 2.31 -11.43 0.93
CA THR A 57 1.84 -12.32 1.99
C THR A 57 0.61 -11.74 2.70
N PRO A 58 -0.45 -12.53 2.91
CA PRO A 58 -1.65 -12.11 3.65
C PRO A 58 -1.35 -11.63 5.08
N ILE A 59 -2.06 -10.60 5.53
CA ILE A 59 -1.65 -9.79 6.70
C ILE A 59 -2.24 -10.31 8.01
N HIS A 60 -3.29 -11.14 7.99
CA HIS A 60 -4.01 -11.52 9.22
C HIS A 60 -4.02 -13.03 9.48
N TYR A 61 -3.24 -13.56 10.42
CA TYR A 61 -3.59 -14.87 11.02
C TYR A 61 -4.42 -14.54 12.26
N LEU A 62 -5.75 -14.47 12.13
CA LEU A 62 -6.58 -14.48 13.33
C LEU A 62 -6.29 -15.81 14.05
N SER A 63 -6.11 -15.78 15.37
CA SER A 63 -5.88 -16.93 16.27
C SER A 63 -7.04 -17.96 16.30
N ASN A 64 -7.87 -17.97 15.26
CA ASN A 64 -9.06 -18.77 15.12
C ASN A 64 -8.99 -19.45 13.75
N ASP A 65 -8.84 -20.79 13.75
CA ASP A 65 -8.64 -21.63 12.55
C ASP A 65 -9.69 -21.44 11.44
N ASN A 66 -10.81 -20.78 11.76
CA ASN A 66 -11.92 -20.51 10.84
C ASN A 66 -11.81 -19.20 10.05
N HIS A 67 -10.86 -18.32 10.34
CA HIS A 67 -10.71 -17.04 9.63
C HIS A 67 -9.48 -17.06 8.71
N ARG A 68 -9.73 -17.18 7.41
CA ARG A 68 -8.68 -17.09 6.39
C ARG A 68 -8.00 -15.72 6.43
N PRO A 69 -6.66 -15.66 6.30
CA PRO A 69 -5.94 -14.41 6.18
C PRO A 69 -6.41 -13.53 5.04
N ASP A 70 -6.52 -12.24 5.31
CA ASP A 70 -6.90 -11.23 4.33
C ASP A 70 -5.87 -10.09 4.28
N ILE A 71 -5.90 -9.33 3.19
CA ILE A 71 -5.05 -8.15 2.98
C ILE A 71 -5.93 -6.92 3.22
N LEU A 72 -5.60 -6.15 4.26
CA LEU A 72 -6.34 -4.94 4.66
C LEU A 72 -5.51 -3.68 4.40
N ASP A 73 -4.23 -3.69 4.77
CA ASP A 73 -3.31 -2.62 4.41
C ASP A 73 -2.92 -2.72 2.94
N ILE A 74 -3.22 -1.66 2.21
CA ILE A 74 -2.81 -1.49 0.83
C ILE A 74 -2.19 -0.11 0.66
N ALA A 75 -1.31 0.03 -0.33
CA ALA A 75 -0.79 1.31 -0.76
C ALA A 75 -1.42 1.73 -2.09
N LEU A 76 -1.72 3.02 -2.22
CA LEU A 76 -2.08 3.64 -3.47
C LEU A 76 -0.94 4.55 -3.89
N MET A 77 -0.46 4.39 -5.12
CA MET A 77 0.65 5.18 -5.66
C MET A 77 0.26 5.82 -6.99
N LYS A 78 0.23 7.15 -7.04
CA LYS A 78 -0.06 7.92 -8.25
C LYS A 78 1.10 8.86 -8.56
N GLY A 79 1.57 8.88 -9.81
CA GLY A 79 2.60 9.84 -10.26
C GLY A 79 3.93 9.76 -9.53
N VAL A 80 4.20 8.65 -8.83
CA VAL A 80 5.44 8.44 -8.08
C VAL A 80 6.50 7.84 -8.99
N SER A 81 7.60 8.56 -9.21
CA SER A 81 8.74 8.09 -10.01
C SER A 81 9.72 7.17 -9.25
N LEU A 82 9.39 6.79 -8.02
CA LEU A 82 10.19 5.84 -7.24
C LEU A 82 9.85 4.41 -7.64
N LYS A 83 10.88 3.56 -7.68
CA LYS A 83 10.72 2.13 -7.91
C LYS A 83 10.28 1.45 -6.62
N LEU A 84 9.26 0.59 -6.70
CA LEU A 84 8.91 -0.30 -5.59
C LEU A 84 10.03 -1.33 -5.41
N GLY A 85 10.73 -1.25 -4.27
CA GLY A 85 11.78 -2.18 -3.89
C GLY A 85 11.20 -3.45 -3.27
N CYS A 86 10.40 -3.29 -2.21
CA CYS A 86 9.62 -4.38 -1.62
C CYS A 86 8.37 -3.83 -0.92
N ILE A 87 7.38 -4.71 -0.74
CA ILE A 87 6.28 -4.53 0.19
C ILE A 87 6.04 -5.86 0.92
N GLU A 88 6.21 -5.85 2.24
CA GLU A 88 6.20 -7.07 3.03
C GLU A 88 5.57 -6.86 4.40
N THR A 89 4.99 -7.92 4.96
CA THR A 89 4.50 -7.93 6.33
C THR A 89 5.66 -8.23 7.28
N LEU A 90 5.87 -7.37 8.27
CA LEU A 90 6.84 -7.64 9.32
C LEU A 90 6.23 -8.57 10.37
N GLN A 91 6.95 -9.65 10.69
CA GLN A 91 6.70 -10.46 11.88
C GLN A 91 7.44 -9.82 13.05
N CYS A 92 6.94 -8.68 13.50
CA CYS A 92 7.48 -8.03 14.67
C CYS A 92 6.29 -7.53 15.48
N LEU A 93 6.32 -7.78 16.80
CA LEU A 93 5.28 -7.54 17.82
C LEU A 93 4.39 -8.77 18.11
N ASP A 94 4.12 -9.01 19.39
CA ASP A 94 3.13 -9.99 19.93
C ASP A 94 1.67 -9.57 19.63
N SER A 95 1.47 -8.76 18.59
CA SER A 95 0.18 -8.24 18.16
C SER A 95 -0.42 -9.15 17.08
N ASP A 96 -1.73 -9.35 17.11
CA ASP A 96 -2.47 -9.99 16.02
C ASP A 96 -2.39 -9.18 14.70
N TYR A 97 -1.94 -7.92 14.78
CA TYR A 97 -1.72 -7.04 13.64
C TYR A 97 -0.26 -7.06 13.19
N ARG A 98 -0.03 -7.40 11.93
CA ARG A 98 1.30 -7.40 11.31
C ARG A 98 1.54 -6.10 10.56
N PRO A 99 2.51 -5.26 10.99
CA PRO A 99 2.87 -4.06 10.26
C PRO A 99 3.26 -4.38 8.82
N VAL A 100 2.90 -3.51 7.88
CA VAL A 100 3.37 -3.60 6.50
C VAL A 100 4.50 -2.60 6.28
N PHE A 101 5.62 -3.11 5.78
CA PHE A 101 6.78 -2.34 5.39
C PHE A 101 6.79 -2.16 3.88
N MET A 102 7.05 -0.94 3.41
CA MET A 102 7.25 -0.62 2.00
C MET A 102 8.59 0.06 1.84
N ARG A 103 9.44 -0.47 0.94
CA ARG A 103 10.67 0.19 0.48
C ARG A 103 10.47 0.77 -0.90
N LEU A 104 10.84 2.04 -1.04
CA LEU A 104 10.90 2.75 -2.30
C LEU A 104 12.35 3.11 -2.60
N ASP A 105 12.78 2.78 -3.81
CA ASP A 105 14.13 2.98 -4.30
C ASP A 105 14.12 4.05 -5.40
N PHE A 106 15.21 4.81 -5.54
CA PHE A 106 15.36 5.73 -6.66
C PHE A 106 15.59 4.96 -7.97
N LEU A 107 15.14 5.51 -9.09
CA LEU A 107 15.61 5.06 -10.39
C LEU A 107 17.10 5.38 -10.46
N ALA A 108 17.91 4.39 -10.85
CA ALA A 108 19.37 4.45 -10.76
C ALA A 108 20.01 5.62 -11.55
N GLU A 109 19.25 6.30 -12.41
CA GLU A 109 19.68 7.46 -13.19
C GLU A 109 19.60 8.78 -12.42
N ASP A 110 18.86 8.85 -11.31
CA ASP A 110 18.56 10.12 -10.60
C ASP A 110 19.25 10.27 -9.23
N CYS A 111 20.19 9.39 -8.87
CA CYS A 111 20.88 9.49 -7.58
C CYS A 111 21.99 10.57 -7.61
N PRO A 112 21.82 11.75 -6.97
CA PRO A 112 22.97 12.56 -6.63
C PRO A 112 23.86 11.77 -5.66
N PRO A 113 25.20 11.97 -5.71
CA PRO A 113 26.12 11.25 -4.83
C PRO A 113 25.73 11.48 -3.36
N LEU A 114 25.56 10.38 -2.62
CA LEU A 114 25.19 10.36 -1.21
C LEU A 114 26.22 11.16 -0.40
N LYS A 115 25.87 12.39 0.00
CA LYS A 115 26.63 13.16 0.99
C LYS A 115 26.28 12.64 2.38
N ASN A 116 27.08 11.70 2.87
CA ASN A 116 27.01 11.31 4.28
C ASN A 116 27.46 12.50 5.14
N THR A 117 26.50 13.21 5.75
CA THR A 117 26.79 14.15 6.84
C THR A 117 26.64 13.39 8.15
N ILE A 118 27.78 13.03 8.75
CA ILE A 118 27.84 12.54 10.13
C ILE A 118 27.69 13.77 11.02
N THR A 119 26.52 13.97 11.61
CA THR A 119 26.35 14.87 12.76
C THR A 119 26.57 14.07 14.04
N ASN A 120 27.64 14.41 14.76
CA ASN A 120 27.86 13.97 16.13
C ASN A 120 27.00 14.86 17.04
N TRP A 121 26.19 14.26 17.91
CA TRP A 121 25.38 14.97 18.92
C TRP A 121 26.24 15.34 20.13
#